data_AF-H2Z2G9-F1
#
_entry.id   AF-H2Z2G9-F1
#
_cell.length_a   1.000
_cell.length_b   1.000
_cell.length_c   1.000
_cell.angle_alpha   90.00
_cell.angle_beta   90.00
_cell.angle_gamma   90.00
#
_symmetry.space_group_name_H-M   'P 1'
#
loop_
_entity.id
_entity.type
_entity.pdbx_description
1 polymer ?
#
loop_
_entity_poly.entity_id
_entity_poly.type
_entity_poly.pdbx_seq_one_letter_code
_entity_poly.pdbx_strand_id
1 'polypeptide(L)' 'MFFFKSETENIEFMVSCMQFINIVVHSVEDMNFRVHLQHEFTLLGLDAYLEDLKCTESDV' A
#
# COMPACT_ATOMS: atom_id res chain seq x y z
N MET A 1 0.62 -4.52 -8.05
CA MET A 1 1.10 -5.17 -6.81
C MET A 1 1.98 -6.42 -6.99
N PHE A 2 2.26 -6.91 -8.20
CA PHE A 2 2.94 -8.20 -8.41
C PHE A 2 4.33 -8.31 -7.75
N PHE A 3 5.11 -7.22 -7.71
CA PHE A 3 6.41 -7.15 -7.03
C PHE A 3 6.32 -7.32 -5.49
N PHE A 4 5.23 -6.87 -4.88
CA PHE A 4 5.01 -6.99 -3.43
C PHE A 4 4.63 -8.42 -3.02
N LYS A 5 4.00 -9.18 -3.91
CA LYS A 5 3.66 -10.59 -3.63
C LYS A 5 4.87 -11.53 -3.77
N SER A 6 5.92 -11.14 -4.50
CA SER A 6 7.15 -11.94 -4.65
C SER A 6 8.22 -11.64 -3.60
N GLU A 7 8.21 -10.44 -3.00
CA GLU A 7 9.24 -9.95 -2.06
C GLU A 7 8.82 -10.06 -0.59
N THR A 8 7.94 -11.01 -0.23
CA THR A 8 7.54 -11.23 1.18
C THR A 8 8.72 -11.56 2.10
N GLU A 9 9.87 -11.92 1.54
CA GLU A 9 11.12 -12.18 2.28
C GLU A 9 11.88 -10.89 2.68
N ASN A 10 11.61 -9.74 2.05
CA ASN A 10 12.28 -8.47 2.38
C ASN A 10 11.30 -7.46 3.02
N ILE A 11 10.98 -7.68 4.29
CA ILE A 11 10.03 -6.83 5.06
C ILE A 11 10.44 -5.35 5.04
N GLU A 12 11.74 -5.03 5.10
CA GLU A 12 12.21 -3.64 5.08
C GLU A 12 11.90 -2.91 3.77
N PHE A 13 12.06 -3.59 2.62
CA PHE A 13 11.66 -3.07 1.32
C PHE A 13 10.14 -2.80 1.28
N MET A 14 9.36 -3.72 1.82
CA MET A 14 7.89 -3.62 1.86
C MET A 14 7.43 -2.44 2.72
N VAL A 15 8.05 -2.27 3.90
CA VAL A 15 7.81 -1.11 4.78
C VAL A 15 8.19 0.19 4.08
N SER A 16 9.35 0.24 3.43
CA SER A 16 9.82 1.44 2.71
C SER A 16 8.89 1.80 1.55
N CYS A 17 8.41 0.80 0.81
CA CYS A 17 7.47 1.01 -0.28
C CYS A 17 6.09 1.48 0.21
N MET A 18 5.61 0.96 1.34
CA MET A 18 4.35 1.43 1.94
C MET A 18 4.49 2.86 2.46
N GLN A 19 5.64 3.21 3.05
CA GLN A 19 5.94 4.58 3.45
C GLN A 19 5.96 5.53 2.24
N PHE A 20 6.55 5.11 1.13
CA PHE A 20 6.53 5.90 -0.11
C PHE A 20 5.10 6.16 -0.60
N ILE A 21 4.26 5.12 -0.67
CA ILE A 21 2.85 5.26 -1.09
C ILE A 21 2.11 6.21 -0.14
N ASN A 22 2.28 6.04 1.17
CA ASN A 22 1.67 6.93 2.17
C ASN A 22 2.08 8.40 1.97
N ILE A 23 3.36 8.67 1.69
CA ILE A 23 3.83 10.03 1.41
C ILE A 23 3.19 10.57 0.14
N VAL A 24 3.20 9.81 -0.96
CA VAL A 24 2.63 10.25 -2.24
C VAL A 24 1.14 10.61 -2.09
N VAL A 25 0.37 9.78 -1.40
CA VAL A 25 -1.08 9.97 -1.28
C VAL A 25 -1.42 11.04 -0.25
N HIS A 26 -0.71 11.13 0.88
CA HIS A 26 -1.09 12.00 2.00
C HIS A 26 -0.33 13.33 2.08
N SER A 27 0.71 13.55 1.27
CA SER A 27 1.43 14.84 1.24
C SER A 27 0.73 15.93 0.43
N VAL A 28 -0.30 15.59 -0.35
CA VAL A 28 -1.00 16.55 -1.20
C VAL A 28 -2.01 17.39 -0.40
N GLU A 29 -2.07 18.69 -0.66
CA GLU A 29 -2.96 19.63 0.03
C GLU A 29 -4.41 19.56 -0.48
N ASP A 30 -4.60 19.33 -1.79
CA ASP A 30 -5.93 19.22 -2.40
C ASP A 30 -6.58 17.87 -2.04
N MET A 31 -7.68 17.94 -1.31
CA MET A 31 -8.43 16.77 -0.86
C MET A 31 -9.06 15.96 -2.00
N ASN A 32 -9.46 16.60 -3.10
CA ASN A 32 -9.97 15.88 -4.27
C ASN A 32 -8.85 15.12 -4.98
N PHE A 33 -7.68 15.74 -5.09
CA PHE A 33 -6.50 15.08 -5.65
C PHE A 33 -6.05 13.91 -4.78
N ARG A 34 -6.09 14.08 -3.45
CA ARG A 34 -5.86 12.99 -2.50
C ARG A 34 -6.81 11.81 -2.71
N VAL A 35 -8.11 12.07 -2.82
CA VAL A 35 -9.12 11.03 -3.06
C VAL A 35 -8.89 10.34 -4.40
N HIS A 36 -8.51 11.09 -5.44
CA HIS A 36 -8.17 10.53 -6.73
C HIS A 36 -6.95 9.58 -6.64
N LEU A 37 -5.87 9.99 -5.96
CA LEU A 37 -4.70 9.14 -5.76
C LEU A 37 -5.03 7.89 -4.95
N GLN A 38 -5.85 8.00 -3.90
CA GLN A 38 -6.33 6.84 -3.15
C GLN A 38 -7.04 5.85 -4.07
N HIS A 39 -7.96 6.35 -4.91
CA HIS A 39 -8.71 5.51 -5.83
C HIS A 39 -7.81 4.80 -6.87
N GLU A 40 -6.79 5.48 -7.40
CA GLU A 40 -5.80 4.86 -8.29
C GLU A 40 -5.09 3.68 -7.61
N PHE A 41 -4.66 3.83 -6.35
CA PHE A 41 -4.02 2.73 -5.62
C PHE A 41 -5.00 1.61 -5.23
N THR A 42 -6.26 1.92 -4.95
CA THR A 42 -7.33 0.92 -4.79
C THR A 42 -7.50 0.10 -6.07
N LEU A 43 -7.57 0.72 -7.24
CA LEU A 43 -7.67 0.02 -8.54
C LEU A 43 -6.45 -0.86 -8.84
N LEU A 44 -5.25 -0.44 -8.39
CA LEU A 44 -4.03 -1.23 -8.48
C LEU A 44 -3.97 -2.41 -7.49
N GLY A 45 -5.00 -2.57 -6.65
CA GLY A 45 -5.16 -3.68 -5.71
C GLY A 45 -4.43 -3.50 -4.38
N LEU A 46 -4.12 -2.27 -3.98
CA LEU A 46 -3.45 -2.00 -2.70
C LEU A 46 -4.31 -2.45 -1.51
N ASP A 47 -5.61 -2.19 -1.55
CA ASP A 47 -6.53 -2.53 -0.45
C ASP A 47 -6.59 -4.04 -0.21
N ALA A 48 -6.76 -4.83 -1.28
CA ALA A 48 -6.76 -6.29 -1.21
C ALA A 48 -5.41 -6.84 -0.68
N TYR A 49 -4.30 -6.22 -1.07
CA TYR A 49 -2.99 -6.59 -0.54
C TYR A 49 -2.84 -6.29 0.96
N LEU A 50 -3.34 -5.15 1.43
CA LEU A 50 -3.32 -4.80 2.84
C LEU A 50 -4.24 -5.71 3.68
N GLU A 51 -5.36 -6.17 3.13
CA GLU A 51 -6.21 -7.19 3.76
C GLU A 51 -5.49 -8.54 3.88
N ASP A 52 -4.87 -9.02 2.81
CA ASP A 52 -4.04 -10.25 2.80
C ASP A 52 -2.93 -10.17 3.88
N LEU A 53 -2.28 -9.01 4.01
CA LEU A 53 -1.20 -8.78 4.98
C LEU A 53 -1.71 -8.80 6.43
N LYS A 54 -2.86 -8.19 6.72
CA LYS A 54 -3.48 -8.20 8.07
C LYS A 54 -3.84 -9.60 8.54
N CYS A 55 -4.34 -10.45 7.64
CA CYS A 55 -4.61 -11.85 7.95
C CYS A 55 -3.33 -12.60 8.34
N THR A 56 -2.21 -12.30 7.68
CA THR A 56 -0.92 -12.94 7.96
C THR A 56 -0.35 -12.57 9.35
N GLU A 57 -0.56 -11.34 9.82
CA GLU A 57 -0.18 -10.93 11.20
C GLU A 57 -1.10 -11.48 12.29
N SER A 58 -2.33 -11.87 11.95
CA SER A 58 -3.35 -12.29 12.92
C SER A 58 -3.31 -13.79 13.27
N ASP A 59 -2.64 -14.60 12.45
CA ASP A 59 -2.47 -16.06 12.66
C ASP A 59 -1.17 -16.43 13.41
N VAL A 60 -0.45 -15.44 13.94
CA VAL A 60 0.79 -15.58 14.73
C VAL A 60 0.58 -15.19 16.19
#